data_AF-A0A554J5F6-F1
#
_entry.id   AF-A0A554J5F6-F1
#
_cell.length_a   1.000
_cell.length_b   1.000
_cell.length_c   1.000
_cell.angle_alpha   90.00
_cell.angle_beta   90.00
_cell.angle_gamma   90.00
#
_symmetry.space_group_name_H-M   'P 1'
#
loop_
_entity.id
_entity.type
_entity.pdbx_description
1 polymer ?
#
loop_
_entity_poly.entity_id
_entity_poly.type
_entity_poly.pdbx_seq_one_letter_code
_entity_poly.pdbx_strand_id
1 'polypeptide(L)'
;MPWARGATMTTYVHISPGLYMWTSKKVLLSAGAAAMLCAALVILLFSYRDDSESKLALCHKATSDTQQIECIFRAIEQEILDDGMSAGMVLFSRAYADFPPFVAQGCHKQAHRVGDIVYARLYTSVEGIDALDFPQETTACGYGFFHGFLEHLIQDRPDPAFVDSVCSRLDERLGGEMQAIRSICFHGSGHGFALAHAETLPRSAWGNVREFTVDAAAMCDMLAQADERSVEECKEGVFNVLVEWMSLDQYGFALNRKHPFSSCDSGPKNLRSACYYEMAQKLDGLADRDPIKLATIVADISDAQLRRTAFQVGIAGIVQNTLQDVDATEKILSACATLEDEFFKGCLESYIHGLFEHGAPQKEYTRALDVCRLDVIIAKGYVSQCYHVVMERLPRFYSQDQQKKICALFPSELQEDCKPD
;
A
#
# COMPACT_ATOMS: atom_id res chain seq x y z
N MET A 1 -41.18 -34.91 37.52
CA MET A 1 -42.65 -34.82 37.71
C MET A 1 -43.18 -33.67 36.86
N PRO A 2 -44.40 -33.80 36.32
CA PRO A 2 -44.72 -33.44 34.94
C PRO A 2 -45.79 -32.32 34.84
N TRP A 3 -46.38 -32.16 33.63
CA TRP A 3 -47.56 -31.36 33.21
C TRP A 3 -47.18 -30.03 32.53
N ALA A 4 -47.71 -29.61 31.37
CA ALA A 4 -48.77 -30.09 30.46
C ALA A 4 -48.56 -29.43 29.06
N ARG A 5 -48.85 -30.12 27.93
CA ARG A 5 -50.03 -29.92 27.04
C ARG A 5 -50.54 -28.46 27.01
N GLY A 6 -50.77 -27.76 25.91
CA GLY A 6 -50.90 -28.07 24.48
C GLY A 6 -51.81 -26.99 23.89
N ALA A 7 -51.56 -26.51 22.67
CA ALA A 7 -52.54 -25.77 21.86
C ALA A 7 -52.05 -25.71 20.41
N THR A 8 -52.55 -26.62 19.58
CA THR A 8 -52.56 -26.50 18.13
C THR A 8 -53.66 -25.51 17.74
N MET A 9 -53.28 -24.31 17.29
CA MET A 9 -54.19 -23.42 16.56
C MET A 9 -54.16 -23.78 15.07
N THR A 10 -55.21 -24.44 14.61
CA THR A 10 -55.50 -24.65 13.20
C THR A 10 -56.18 -23.39 12.66
N THR A 11 -55.42 -22.44 12.11
CA THR A 11 -55.98 -21.34 11.31
C THR A 11 -56.27 -21.84 9.91
N TYR A 12 -57.56 -22.02 9.60
CA TYR A 12 -58.05 -22.12 8.24
C TYR A 12 -57.85 -20.78 7.54
N VAL A 13 -56.86 -20.69 6.64
CA VAL A 13 -56.76 -19.59 5.68
C VAL A 13 -57.73 -19.89 4.55
N HIS A 14 -58.84 -19.15 4.51
CA HIS A 14 -59.69 -19.06 3.34
C HIS A 14 -58.89 -18.37 2.22
N ILE A 15 -58.35 -19.15 1.28
CA ILE A 15 -57.79 -18.63 0.03
C ILE A 15 -58.97 -18.31 -0.88
N SER A 16 -59.29 -17.02 -1.01
CA SER A 16 -60.18 -16.52 -2.05
C SER A 16 -59.51 -16.68 -3.42
N PRO A 17 -60.13 -17.38 -4.39
CA PRO A 17 -59.64 -17.43 -5.76
C PRO A 17 -60.08 -16.15 -6.47
N GLY A 18 -59.27 -15.09 -6.34
CA GLY A 18 -59.67 -13.79 -6.88
C GLY A 18 -58.58 -12.73 -6.86
N LEU A 19 -57.35 -13.06 -7.28
CA LEU A 19 -56.30 -12.05 -7.51
C LEU A 19 -55.17 -12.56 -8.44
N TYR A 20 -55.53 -13.24 -9.53
CA TYR A 20 -54.67 -13.36 -10.69
C TYR A 20 -55.12 -12.29 -11.70
N MET A 21 -54.18 -11.49 -12.21
CA MET A 21 -54.33 -10.40 -13.19
C MET A 21 -54.26 -8.94 -12.69
N TRP A 22 -53.43 -8.60 -11.69
CA TRP A 22 -53.07 -7.17 -11.46
C TRP A 22 -51.59 -6.92 -11.13
N THR A 23 -50.68 -7.83 -11.53
CA THR A 23 -49.23 -7.69 -11.29
C THR A 23 -48.36 -7.59 -12.56
N SER A 24 -48.90 -7.82 -13.77
CA SER A 24 -48.06 -7.85 -14.98
C SER A 24 -47.58 -6.48 -15.46
N LYS A 25 -48.33 -5.39 -15.26
CA LYS A 25 -47.94 -4.06 -15.75
C LYS A 25 -46.84 -3.39 -14.93
N LYS A 26 -46.77 -3.61 -13.60
CA LYS A 26 -45.73 -3.02 -12.75
C LYS A 26 -44.37 -3.70 -12.94
N VAL A 27 -44.36 -5.02 -13.16
CA VAL A 27 -43.13 -5.80 -13.41
C VAL A 27 -42.50 -5.45 -14.77
N LEU A 28 -43.31 -5.16 -15.79
CA LEU A 28 -42.81 -4.75 -17.11
C LEU A 28 -42.21 -3.33 -17.10
N LEU A 29 -42.78 -2.40 -16.33
CA LEU A 29 -42.24 -1.03 -16.20
C LEU A 29 -40.91 -1.00 -15.41
N SER A 30 -40.77 -1.83 -14.37
CA SER A 30 -39.51 -1.93 -13.61
C SER A 30 -38.38 -2.58 -14.41
N ALA A 31 -38.68 -3.59 -15.24
CA ALA A 31 -37.69 -4.22 -16.10
C ALA A 31 -37.16 -3.27 -17.19
N GLY A 32 -38.03 -2.44 -17.78
CA GLY A 32 -37.61 -1.43 -18.76
C GLY A 32 -36.73 -0.34 -18.18
N ALA A 33 -37.03 0.14 -16.98
CA ALA A 33 -36.21 1.12 -16.27
C ALA A 33 -34.83 0.57 -15.90
N ALA A 34 -34.76 -0.67 -15.38
CA ALA A 34 -33.50 -1.33 -15.06
C ALA A 34 -32.63 -1.56 -16.31
N ALA A 35 -33.23 -1.99 -17.43
CA ALA A 35 -32.50 -2.19 -18.69
C ALA A 35 -31.95 -0.87 -19.26
N MET A 36 -32.71 0.23 -19.19
CA MET A 36 -32.22 1.55 -19.60
C MET A 36 -31.11 2.07 -18.67
N LEU A 37 -31.21 1.83 -17.36
CA LEU A 37 -30.13 2.18 -16.42
C LEU A 37 -28.86 1.39 -16.71
N CYS A 38 -28.97 0.08 -16.97
CA CYS A 38 -27.84 -0.75 -17.36
C CYS A 38 -27.23 -0.30 -18.69
N ALA A 39 -28.05 0.01 -19.70
CA ALA A 39 -27.55 0.49 -21.00
C ALA A 39 -26.84 1.85 -20.87
N ALA A 40 -27.39 2.77 -20.08
CA ALA A 40 -26.74 4.05 -19.78
C ALA A 40 -25.42 3.87 -19.03
N LEU A 41 -25.38 2.98 -18.04
CA LEU A 41 -24.16 2.66 -17.29
C LEU A 41 -23.09 2.05 -18.20
N VAL A 42 -23.48 1.13 -19.10
CA VAL A 42 -22.57 0.53 -20.08
C VAL A 42 -22.03 1.59 -21.04
N ILE A 43 -22.88 2.48 -21.57
CA ILE A 43 -22.43 3.58 -22.44
C ILE A 43 -21.46 4.50 -21.69
N LEU A 44 -21.77 4.89 -20.44
CA LEU A 44 -20.86 5.69 -19.61
C LEU A 44 -19.52 5.00 -19.38
N LEU A 45 -19.51 3.70 -19.07
CA LEU A 45 -18.27 2.93 -18.87
C LEU A 45 -17.45 2.80 -20.17
N PHE A 46 -18.09 2.63 -21.32
CA PHE A 46 -17.39 2.57 -22.62
C PHE A 46 -16.85 3.94 -23.04
N SER A 47 -17.63 5.02 -22.89
CA SER A 47 -17.18 6.37 -23.19
C SER A 47 -16.04 6.82 -22.27
N TYR A 48 -16.09 6.44 -20.99
CA TYR A 48 -15.02 6.73 -20.04
C TYR A 48 -13.70 6.00 -20.38
N ARG A 49 -13.80 4.78 -20.91
CA ARG A 49 -12.62 4.03 -21.36
C ARG A 49 -11.93 4.71 -22.55
N ASP A 50 -12.70 5.11 -23.56
CA ASP A 50 -12.18 5.70 -24.80
C ASP A 50 -11.46 7.04 -24.54
N ASP A 51 -11.98 7.85 -23.60
CA ASP A 51 -11.39 9.15 -23.28
C ASP A 51 -9.98 9.03 -22.65
N SER A 52 -9.80 8.10 -21.71
CA SER A 52 -8.51 7.90 -21.05
C SER A 52 -7.39 7.41 -21.97
N GLU A 53 -7.70 6.53 -22.93
CA GLU A 53 -6.74 6.03 -23.90
C GLU A 53 -6.29 7.19 -24.79
N SER A 54 -7.21 8.09 -25.13
CA SER A 54 -6.90 9.31 -25.88
C SER A 54 -5.97 10.27 -25.11
N LYS A 55 -6.19 10.44 -23.80
CA LYS A 55 -5.40 11.31 -22.92
C LYS A 55 -3.94 10.83 -22.82
N LEU A 56 -3.70 9.52 -22.67
CA LEU A 56 -2.34 8.96 -22.59
C LEU A 56 -1.67 8.75 -23.96
N ALA A 57 -2.44 8.64 -25.05
CA ALA A 57 -1.89 8.42 -26.39
C ALA A 57 -0.86 9.48 -26.82
N LEU A 58 -1.00 10.72 -26.34
CA LEU A 58 -0.05 11.80 -26.61
C LEU A 58 1.31 11.58 -25.93
N CYS A 59 1.34 10.88 -24.80
CA CYS A 59 2.57 10.65 -24.03
C CYS A 59 3.50 9.59 -24.68
N HIS A 60 2.99 8.77 -25.60
CA HIS A 60 3.85 7.91 -26.44
C HIS A 60 4.74 8.71 -27.40
N LYS A 61 4.43 9.98 -27.66
CA LYS A 61 5.20 10.84 -28.58
C LYS A 61 6.36 11.57 -27.89
N ALA A 62 6.52 11.40 -26.57
CA ALA A 62 7.64 11.98 -25.82
C ALA A 62 8.98 11.45 -26.34
N THR A 63 10.02 12.31 -26.34
CA THR A 63 11.34 11.92 -26.89
C THR A 63 12.31 11.38 -25.84
N SER A 64 11.89 11.34 -24.58
CA SER A 64 12.64 10.73 -23.47
C SER A 64 11.71 10.21 -22.38
N ASP A 65 12.23 9.29 -21.56
CA ASP A 65 11.54 8.73 -20.40
C ASP A 65 11.04 9.83 -19.44
N THR A 66 11.90 10.82 -19.15
CA THR A 66 11.53 11.96 -18.30
C THR A 66 10.36 12.73 -18.92
N GLN A 67 10.41 13.07 -20.22
CA GLN A 67 9.31 13.77 -20.86
C GLN A 67 8.02 12.97 -20.88
N GLN A 68 8.12 11.64 -21.02
CA GLN A 68 6.97 10.75 -21.01
C GLN A 68 6.31 10.73 -19.63
N ILE A 69 7.11 10.57 -18.57
CA ILE A 69 6.62 10.60 -17.18
C ILE A 69 5.97 11.96 -16.86
N GLU A 70 6.60 13.07 -17.24
CA GLU A 70 6.02 14.42 -17.06
C GLU A 70 4.74 14.65 -17.87
N CYS A 71 4.60 14.00 -19.04
CA CYS A 71 3.36 14.02 -19.80
C CYS A 71 2.25 13.26 -19.08
N ILE A 72 2.55 12.06 -18.58
CA ILE A 72 1.62 11.21 -17.83
C ILE A 72 1.11 11.95 -16.60
N PHE A 73 1.98 12.56 -15.80
CA PHE A 73 1.53 13.29 -14.60
C PHE A 73 0.69 14.51 -14.92
N ARG A 74 0.95 15.22 -16.01
CA ARG A 74 0.07 16.30 -16.46
C ARG A 74 -1.31 15.80 -16.86
N ALA A 75 -1.39 14.62 -17.50
CA ALA A 75 -2.66 14.00 -17.81
C ALA A 75 -3.41 13.57 -16.54
N ILE A 76 -2.72 12.97 -15.56
CA ILE A 76 -3.30 12.58 -14.26
C ILE A 76 -3.77 13.81 -13.49
N GLU A 77 -2.95 14.85 -13.38
CA GLU A 77 -3.31 16.11 -12.73
C GLU A 77 -4.57 16.72 -13.33
N GLN A 78 -4.64 16.77 -14.67
CA GLN A 78 -5.81 17.31 -15.36
C GLN A 78 -7.06 16.44 -15.13
N GLU A 79 -6.93 15.11 -15.18
CA GLU A 79 -8.02 14.18 -14.89
C GLU A 79 -8.56 14.36 -13.47
N ILE A 80 -7.67 14.55 -12.49
CA ILE A 80 -8.06 14.80 -11.09
C ILE A 80 -8.86 16.10 -10.97
N LEU A 81 -8.45 17.14 -11.69
CA LEU A 81 -9.12 18.44 -11.66
C LEU A 81 -10.47 18.43 -12.36
N ASP A 82 -10.60 17.69 -13.46
CA ASP A 82 -11.81 17.67 -14.27
C ASP A 82 -12.85 16.69 -13.72
N ASP A 83 -12.42 15.47 -13.38
CA ASP A 83 -13.29 14.32 -13.11
C ASP A 83 -13.08 13.71 -11.71
N GLY A 84 -12.17 14.28 -10.91
CA GLY A 84 -11.93 13.89 -9.52
C GLY A 84 -10.87 12.81 -9.32
N MET A 85 -10.56 12.52 -8.05
CA MET A 85 -9.43 11.67 -7.67
C MET A 85 -9.53 10.24 -8.17
N SER A 86 -10.72 9.64 -8.14
CA SER A 86 -10.94 8.26 -8.62
C SER A 86 -10.58 8.14 -10.10
N ALA A 87 -11.00 9.11 -10.92
CA ALA A 87 -10.69 9.17 -12.33
C ALA A 87 -9.17 9.27 -12.58
N GLY A 88 -8.50 10.16 -11.85
CA GLY A 88 -7.04 10.28 -11.85
C GLY A 88 -6.31 8.98 -11.50
N MET A 89 -6.78 8.25 -10.49
CA MET A 89 -6.17 6.99 -10.07
C MET A 89 -6.42 5.84 -11.05
N VAL A 90 -7.53 5.87 -11.80
CA VAL A 90 -7.74 4.97 -12.93
C VAL A 90 -6.72 5.27 -14.04
N LEU A 91 -6.49 6.54 -14.36
CA LEU A 91 -5.48 6.93 -15.35
C LEU A 91 -4.06 6.55 -14.90
N PHE A 92 -3.74 6.72 -13.61
CA PHE A 92 -2.49 6.25 -13.00
C PHE A 92 -2.29 4.73 -13.19
N SER A 93 -3.32 3.94 -12.87
CA SER A 93 -3.28 2.48 -13.00
C SER A 93 -3.05 2.03 -14.44
N ARG A 94 -3.68 2.73 -15.41
CA ARG A 94 -3.45 2.52 -16.85
C ARG A 94 -2.02 2.89 -17.24
N ALA A 95 -1.54 4.05 -16.83
CA ALA A 95 -0.18 4.48 -17.11
C ALA A 95 0.88 3.47 -16.59
N TYR A 96 0.64 2.90 -15.40
CA TYR A 96 1.48 1.85 -14.84
C TYR A 96 1.41 0.52 -15.61
N ALA A 97 0.32 0.24 -16.32
CA ALA A 97 0.25 -0.95 -17.17
C ALA A 97 0.94 -0.74 -18.53
N ASP A 98 0.86 0.48 -19.08
CA ASP A 98 1.13 0.73 -20.49
C ASP A 98 2.50 1.38 -20.77
N PHE A 99 3.15 1.99 -19.77
CA PHE A 99 4.37 2.77 -19.95
C PHE A 99 5.57 2.22 -19.14
N PRO A 100 6.46 1.42 -19.76
CA PRO A 100 7.62 0.85 -19.07
C PRO A 100 8.50 1.86 -18.32
N PRO A 101 8.81 3.06 -18.87
CA PRO A 101 9.57 4.06 -18.12
C PRO A 101 8.88 4.56 -16.85
N PHE A 102 7.54 4.63 -16.84
CA PHE A 102 6.77 5.03 -15.67
C PHE A 102 6.92 3.98 -14.56
N VAL A 103 6.81 2.71 -14.94
CA VAL A 103 6.95 1.54 -14.05
C VAL A 103 8.37 1.40 -13.50
N ALA A 104 9.39 1.65 -14.33
CA ALA A 104 10.79 1.50 -13.97
C ALA A 104 11.25 2.42 -12.83
N GLN A 105 10.53 3.51 -12.55
CA GLN A 105 10.80 4.40 -11.42
C GLN A 105 10.17 3.91 -10.10
N GLY A 106 9.38 2.84 -10.13
CA GLY A 106 8.72 2.24 -8.97
C GLY A 106 7.32 2.78 -8.70
N CYS A 107 6.35 1.87 -8.53
CA CYS A 107 4.93 2.18 -8.27
C CYS A 107 4.76 3.20 -7.13
N HIS A 108 5.42 2.94 -5.99
CA HIS A 108 5.25 3.74 -4.77
C HIS A 108 5.65 5.21 -4.98
N LYS A 109 6.81 5.45 -5.60
CA LYS A 109 7.31 6.79 -5.92
C LYS A 109 6.36 7.54 -6.84
N GLN A 110 5.76 6.86 -7.82
CA GLN A 110 4.80 7.50 -8.71
C GLN A 110 3.49 7.82 -8.01
N ALA A 111 2.99 6.92 -7.15
CA ALA A 111 1.79 7.16 -6.36
C ALA A 111 1.99 8.34 -5.38
N HIS A 112 3.17 8.43 -4.75
CA HIS A 112 3.58 9.57 -3.93
C HIS A 112 3.40 10.89 -4.65
N ARG A 113 3.91 10.97 -5.88
CA ARG A 113 3.77 12.17 -6.70
C ARG A 113 2.32 12.56 -7.02
N VAL A 114 1.40 11.59 -7.09
CA VAL A 114 -0.03 11.91 -7.21
C VAL A 114 -0.57 12.52 -5.92
N GLY A 115 -0.12 12.04 -4.75
CA GLY A 115 -0.37 12.65 -3.45
C GLY A 115 0.10 14.10 -3.38
N ASP A 116 1.32 14.37 -3.85
CA ASP A 116 1.89 15.72 -3.91
C ASP A 116 1.01 16.66 -4.76
N ILE A 117 0.54 16.18 -5.92
CA ILE A 117 -0.36 16.92 -6.81
C ILE A 117 -1.67 17.25 -6.10
N VAL A 118 -2.30 16.28 -5.44
CA VAL A 118 -3.57 16.49 -4.73
C VAL A 118 -3.40 17.49 -3.59
N TYR A 119 -2.32 17.40 -2.83
CA TYR A 119 -2.00 18.38 -1.81
C TYR A 119 -1.92 19.79 -2.41
N ALA A 120 -1.03 19.96 -3.40
CA ALA A 120 -0.74 21.27 -3.97
C ALA A 120 -1.92 21.89 -4.72
N ARG A 121 -2.75 21.08 -5.38
CA ARG A 121 -3.82 21.57 -6.28
C ARG A 121 -5.21 21.58 -5.67
N LEU A 122 -5.53 20.63 -4.79
CA LEU A 122 -6.86 20.50 -4.23
C LEU A 122 -6.88 20.96 -2.78
N TYR A 123 -6.04 20.38 -1.92
CA TYR A 123 -6.10 20.63 -0.48
C TYR A 123 -5.89 22.10 -0.12
N THR A 124 -4.93 22.77 -0.75
CA THR A 124 -4.66 24.20 -0.54
C THR A 124 -5.83 25.12 -0.92
N SER A 125 -6.84 24.61 -1.62
CA SER A 125 -8.02 25.36 -2.07
C SER A 125 -9.28 25.07 -1.26
N VAL A 126 -9.24 24.14 -0.30
CA VAL A 126 -10.40 23.71 0.50
C VAL A 126 -10.13 23.82 1.99
N GLU A 127 -11.19 23.90 2.79
CA GLU A 127 -11.08 23.95 4.25
C GLU A 127 -11.11 22.55 4.85
N GLY A 128 -9.92 22.01 5.10
CA GLY A 128 -9.72 20.75 5.82
C GLY A 128 -9.89 19.49 4.98
N ILE A 129 -9.51 18.36 5.56
CA ILE A 129 -9.36 17.08 4.86
C ILE A 129 -10.68 16.42 4.45
N ASP A 130 -11.82 16.90 4.98
CA ASP A 130 -13.16 16.36 4.69
C ASP A 130 -13.79 16.89 3.43
N ALA A 131 -13.25 17.99 2.92
CA ALA A 131 -13.61 18.46 1.59
C ALA A 131 -13.02 17.56 0.49
N LEU A 132 -12.10 16.64 0.82
CA LEU A 132 -11.50 15.70 -0.10
C LEU A 132 -12.14 14.32 0.01
N ASP A 133 -12.34 13.70 -1.14
CA ASP A 133 -12.70 12.29 -1.29
C ASP A 133 -11.44 11.45 -1.54
N PHE A 134 -11.33 10.32 -0.86
CA PHE A 134 -10.19 9.40 -0.95
C PHE A 134 -10.71 8.03 -1.36
N PRO A 135 -10.80 7.74 -2.67
CA PRO A 135 -11.34 6.48 -3.15
C PRO A 135 -10.34 5.34 -2.92
N GLN A 136 -10.81 4.08 -2.85
CA GLN A 136 -9.97 2.90 -2.54
C GLN A 136 -8.71 2.79 -3.41
N GLU A 137 -8.74 3.29 -4.65
CA GLU A 137 -7.59 3.25 -5.54
C GLU A 137 -6.36 4.01 -5.01
N THR A 138 -6.52 4.92 -4.05
CA THR A 138 -5.39 5.61 -3.39
C THR A 138 -4.56 4.71 -2.48
N THR A 139 -5.04 3.51 -2.14
CA THR A 139 -4.24 2.50 -1.42
C THR A 139 -3.23 1.79 -2.31
N ALA A 140 -3.27 2.01 -3.64
CA ALA A 140 -2.37 1.38 -4.60
C ALA A 140 -0.90 1.66 -4.27
N CYS A 141 -0.02 0.76 -4.73
CA CYS A 141 1.42 0.88 -4.53
C CYS A 141 1.82 1.06 -3.05
N GLY A 142 1.17 0.33 -2.14
CA GLY A 142 1.51 0.41 -0.72
C GLY A 142 1.20 1.78 -0.11
N TYR A 143 0.06 2.38 -0.49
CA TYR A 143 -0.37 3.69 0.00
C TYR A 143 0.57 4.86 -0.33
N GLY A 144 1.39 4.74 -1.40
CA GLY A 144 2.31 5.81 -1.78
C GLY A 144 1.64 7.18 -1.94
N PHE A 145 0.39 7.22 -2.44
CA PHE A 145 -0.43 8.43 -2.49
C PHE A 145 -0.54 9.15 -1.14
N PHE A 146 -0.86 8.41 -0.07
CA PHE A 146 -1.04 8.99 1.25
C PHE A 146 0.27 9.49 1.83
N HIS A 147 1.40 8.82 1.55
CA HIS A 147 2.71 9.32 1.96
C HIS A 147 2.96 10.72 1.37
N GLY A 148 2.83 10.90 0.05
CA GLY A 148 3.07 12.22 -0.56
C GLY A 148 2.09 13.31 -0.12
N PHE A 149 0.81 12.94 0.04
CA PHE A 149 -0.19 13.88 0.54
C PHE A 149 0.09 14.33 1.98
N LEU A 150 0.36 13.37 2.88
CA LEU A 150 0.55 13.63 4.31
C LEU A 150 1.91 14.24 4.62
N GLU A 151 2.94 13.86 3.87
CA GLU A 151 4.28 14.44 3.97
C GLU A 151 4.22 15.97 3.91
N HIS A 152 3.60 16.52 2.87
CA HIS A 152 3.43 17.97 2.73
C HIS A 152 2.46 18.58 3.75
N LEU A 153 1.34 17.90 4.03
CA LEU A 153 0.37 18.38 5.01
C LEU A 153 0.98 18.58 6.40
N ILE A 154 1.83 17.65 6.82
CA ILE A 154 2.49 17.70 8.13
C ILE A 154 3.75 18.56 8.07
N GLN A 155 4.49 18.59 6.97
CA GLN A 155 5.63 19.50 6.80
C GLN A 155 5.21 20.97 6.96
N ASP A 156 4.06 21.38 6.40
CA ASP A 156 3.54 22.74 6.52
C ASP A 156 3.00 23.06 7.93
N ARG A 157 2.68 22.03 8.72
CA ARG A 157 2.22 22.16 10.11
C ARG A 157 2.76 21.02 10.98
N PRO A 158 4.04 21.07 11.38
CA PRO A 158 4.72 19.99 12.10
C PRO A 158 4.34 20.06 13.60
N ASP A 159 3.07 19.79 13.90
CA ASP A 159 2.51 19.85 15.25
C ASP A 159 1.91 18.48 15.64
N PRO A 160 2.37 17.83 16.71
CA PRO A 160 1.87 16.50 17.10
C PRO A 160 0.36 16.43 17.36
N ALA A 161 -0.25 17.49 17.91
CA ALA A 161 -1.69 17.52 18.15
C ALA A 161 -2.48 17.64 16.84
N PHE A 162 -1.94 18.35 15.85
CA PHE A 162 -2.48 18.37 14.50
C PHE A 162 -2.41 16.99 13.83
N VAL A 163 -1.28 16.30 13.92
CA VAL A 163 -1.12 14.92 13.41
C VAL A 163 -2.15 13.98 14.04
N ASP A 164 -2.27 13.97 15.37
CA ASP A 164 -3.28 13.16 16.08
C ASP A 164 -4.70 13.43 15.55
N SER A 165 -5.04 14.71 15.36
CA SER A 165 -6.36 15.10 14.85
C SER A 165 -6.59 14.64 13.41
N VAL A 166 -5.58 14.73 12.54
CA VAL A 166 -5.68 14.34 11.12
C VAL A 166 -5.76 12.82 11.01
N CYS A 167 -4.86 12.10 11.67
CA CYS A 167 -4.79 10.64 11.57
C CYS A 167 -6.00 9.95 12.21
N SER A 168 -6.49 10.41 13.36
CA SER A 168 -7.73 9.88 13.94
C SER A 168 -8.94 10.14 13.04
N ARG A 169 -8.98 11.28 12.34
CA ARG A 169 -10.07 11.61 11.43
C ARG A 169 -10.05 10.79 10.14
N LEU A 170 -8.86 10.52 9.59
CA LEU A 170 -8.70 9.62 8.45
C LEU A 170 -9.08 8.18 8.81
N ASP A 171 -8.66 7.72 9.99
CA ASP A 171 -9.00 6.39 10.50
C ASP A 171 -10.51 6.23 10.72
N GLU A 172 -11.18 7.21 11.33
CA GLU A 172 -12.64 7.21 11.48
C GLU A 172 -13.38 7.13 10.14
N ARG A 173 -12.91 7.88 9.13
CA ARG A 173 -13.57 7.95 7.82
C ARG A 173 -13.27 6.75 6.93
N LEU A 174 -12.04 6.26 6.94
CA LEU A 174 -11.51 5.34 5.92
C LEU A 174 -11.12 3.99 6.49
N GLY A 175 -10.91 3.85 7.81
CA GLY A 175 -10.37 2.62 8.42
C GLY A 175 -11.23 1.37 8.23
N GLY A 176 -12.53 1.54 7.96
CA GLY A 176 -13.43 0.43 7.61
C GLY A 176 -13.16 -0.18 6.23
N GLU A 177 -12.63 0.59 5.28
CA GLU A 177 -12.35 0.16 3.90
C GLU A 177 -10.84 0.04 3.62
N MET A 178 -10.05 0.88 4.27
CA MET A 178 -8.60 1.00 4.16
C MET A 178 -7.95 0.70 5.51
N GLN A 179 -7.93 -0.57 5.92
CA GLN A 179 -7.59 -0.96 7.29
C GLN A 179 -6.20 -0.49 7.79
N ALA A 180 -5.27 -0.18 6.89
CA ALA A 180 -3.94 0.31 7.26
C ALA A 180 -3.82 1.84 7.31
N ILE A 181 -4.88 2.60 6.99
CA ILE A 181 -4.81 4.05 6.83
C ILE A 181 -4.27 4.77 8.07
N ARG A 182 -4.61 4.28 9.27
CA ARG A 182 -4.07 4.81 10.53
C ARG A 182 -2.55 4.72 10.60
N SER A 183 -2.02 3.51 10.39
CA SER A 183 -0.59 3.19 10.39
C SER A 183 0.16 4.04 9.37
N ILE A 184 -0.37 4.06 8.14
CA ILE A 184 0.17 4.84 7.02
C ILE A 184 0.14 6.34 7.33
N CYS A 185 -0.88 6.82 8.03
CA CYS A 185 -0.97 8.22 8.37
C CYS A 185 0.15 8.66 9.31
N PHE A 186 0.38 7.87 10.36
CA PHE A 186 1.47 8.14 11.29
C PHE A 186 2.84 7.99 10.62
N HIS A 187 3.02 6.98 9.75
CA HIS A 187 4.23 6.84 8.94
C HIS A 187 4.51 8.07 8.07
N GLY A 188 3.53 8.51 7.27
CA GLY A 188 3.66 9.73 6.46
C GLY A 188 3.88 11.00 7.29
N SER A 189 3.36 11.05 8.51
CA SER A 189 3.63 12.16 9.44
C SER A 189 5.09 12.21 9.89
N GLY A 190 5.73 11.04 10.03
CA GLY A 190 7.17 10.93 10.24
C GLY A 190 7.99 11.59 9.13
N HIS A 191 7.55 11.45 7.87
CA HIS A 191 8.19 12.13 6.75
C HIS A 191 8.11 13.65 6.91
N GLY A 192 6.90 14.16 7.18
CA GLY A 192 6.66 15.59 7.36
C GLY A 192 7.47 16.19 8.50
N PHE A 193 7.59 15.50 9.64
CA PHE A 193 8.47 15.92 10.74
C PHE A 193 9.95 15.95 10.35
N ALA A 194 10.44 14.94 9.63
CA ALA A 194 11.83 14.89 9.19
C ALA A 194 12.15 16.04 8.22
N LEU A 195 11.26 16.33 7.27
CA LEU A 195 11.43 17.40 6.29
C LEU A 195 11.36 18.78 6.95
N ALA A 196 10.35 19.03 7.77
CA ALA A 196 10.22 20.30 8.49
C ALA A 196 11.43 20.57 9.39
N HIS A 197 11.93 19.53 10.08
CA HIS A 197 13.14 19.66 10.90
C HIS A 197 14.38 19.96 10.06
N ALA A 198 14.56 19.26 8.94
CA ALA A 198 15.70 19.44 8.03
C ALA A 198 15.83 20.89 7.49
N GLU A 199 14.72 21.59 7.28
CA GLU A 199 14.71 23.00 6.84
C GLU A 199 15.30 23.96 7.89
N THR A 200 15.31 23.56 9.16
CA THR A 200 15.86 24.36 10.26
C THR A 200 17.37 24.15 10.47
N LEU A 201 17.94 23.09 9.89
CA LEU A 201 19.31 22.67 10.16
C LEU A 201 20.32 23.47 9.32
N PRO A 202 21.44 23.92 9.93
CA PRO A 202 22.52 24.55 9.18
C PRO A 202 23.29 23.51 8.35
N ARG A 203 23.97 23.95 7.28
CA ARG A 203 24.83 23.08 6.46
C ARG A 203 25.92 22.34 7.25
N SER A 204 26.33 22.85 8.41
CA SER A 204 27.29 22.15 9.29
C SER A 204 26.75 20.87 9.91
N ALA A 205 25.42 20.65 9.89
CA ALA A 205 24.77 19.43 10.36
C ALA A 205 24.67 18.35 9.27
N TRP A 206 24.93 18.69 8.01
CA TRP A 206 24.83 17.77 6.87
C TRP A 206 25.76 16.56 7.04
N GLY A 207 25.28 15.38 6.65
CA GLY A 207 25.97 14.10 6.86
C GLY A 207 25.88 13.54 8.30
N ASN A 208 25.30 14.27 9.26
CA ASN A 208 25.10 13.78 10.62
C ASN A 208 23.69 13.23 10.81
N VAL A 209 23.57 11.91 10.79
CA VAL A 209 22.29 11.18 10.94
C VAL A 209 21.52 11.61 12.20
N ARG A 210 22.23 11.84 13.30
CA ARG A 210 21.62 12.15 14.59
C ARG A 210 20.92 13.51 14.56
N GLU A 211 21.52 14.51 13.91
CA GLU A 211 20.98 15.87 13.83
C GLU A 211 19.67 15.91 13.06
N PHE A 212 19.50 15.04 12.04
CA PHE A 212 18.29 15.00 11.22
C PHE A 212 17.17 14.14 11.81
N THR A 213 17.48 13.18 12.68
CA THR A 213 16.51 12.16 13.10
C THR A 213 16.04 12.28 14.54
N VAL A 214 16.90 12.68 15.48
CA VAL A 214 16.55 12.60 16.91
C VAL A 214 15.41 13.53 17.28
N ASP A 215 15.49 14.80 16.88
CA ASP A 215 14.47 15.78 17.25
C ASP A 215 13.18 15.57 16.45
N ALA A 216 13.28 15.19 15.18
CA ALA A 216 12.12 14.79 14.37
C ALA A 216 11.39 13.57 14.96
N ALA A 217 12.13 12.52 15.34
CA ALA A 217 11.55 11.33 15.97
C ALA A 217 10.99 11.61 17.37
N ALA A 218 11.54 12.59 18.10
CA ALA A 218 10.98 13.01 19.38
C ALA A 218 9.58 13.63 19.24
N MET A 219 9.23 14.17 18.06
CA MET A 219 7.86 14.64 17.80
C MET A 219 6.86 13.48 17.75
N CYS A 220 7.27 12.30 17.28
CA CYS A 220 6.45 11.08 17.30
C CYS A 220 6.11 10.64 18.74
N ASP A 221 7.03 10.82 19.69
CA ASP A 221 6.80 10.49 21.11
C ASP A 221 5.77 11.44 21.78
N MET A 222 5.40 12.54 21.13
CA MET A 222 4.43 13.52 21.63
C MET A 222 3.00 13.29 21.10
N LEU A 223 2.79 12.28 20.27
CA LEU A 223 1.48 11.90 19.73
C LEU A 223 0.63 11.26 20.83
N ALA A 224 -0.33 12.02 21.36
CA ALA A 224 -1.13 11.64 22.52
C ALA A 224 -2.22 10.62 22.20
N GLN A 225 -2.64 10.52 20.94
CA GLN A 225 -3.65 9.56 20.47
C GLN A 225 -3.06 8.35 19.75
N ALA A 226 -1.75 8.34 19.49
CA ALA A 226 -1.05 7.21 18.89
C ALA A 226 -0.86 6.06 19.89
N ASP A 227 -1.07 4.82 19.44
CA ASP A 227 -0.61 3.64 20.17
C ASP A 227 0.89 3.40 19.92
N GLU A 228 1.50 2.46 20.65
CA GLU A 228 2.93 2.16 20.54
C GLU A 228 3.35 1.84 19.10
N ARG A 229 2.51 1.11 18.36
CA ARG A 229 2.74 0.79 16.96
C ARG A 229 2.72 2.04 16.08
N SER A 230 1.74 2.92 16.25
CA SER A 230 1.62 4.18 15.51
C SER A 230 2.81 5.11 15.77
N VAL A 231 3.30 5.15 17.02
CA VAL A 231 4.53 5.89 17.36
C VAL A 231 5.74 5.30 16.64
N GLU A 232 5.86 3.97 16.58
CA GLU A 232 6.94 3.30 15.85
C GLU A 232 6.86 3.57 14.34
N GLU A 233 5.66 3.49 13.74
CA GLU A 233 5.46 3.77 12.31
C GLU A 233 5.82 5.22 11.96
N CYS A 234 5.52 6.18 12.85
CA CYS A 234 5.99 7.57 12.71
C CYS A 234 7.52 7.66 12.74
N LYS A 235 8.20 6.92 13.62
CA LYS A 235 9.67 6.89 13.66
C LYS A 235 10.25 6.24 12.41
N GLU A 236 9.63 5.17 11.91
CA GLU A 236 9.99 4.55 10.62
C GLU A 236 9.90 5.61 9.51
N GLY A 237 8.82 6.37 9.43
CA GLY A 237 8.71 7.47 8.47
C GLY A 237 9.86 8.50 8.54
N VAL A 238 10.33 8.86 9.74
CA VAL A 238 11.50 9.75 9.90
C VAL A 238 12.76 9.13 9.29
N PHE A 239 12.99 7.84 9.52
CA PHE A 239 14.14 7.16 8.95
C PHE A 239 13.97 6.90 7.45
N ASN A 240 12.76 6.71 6.92
CA ASN A 240 12.53 6.52 5.49
C ASN A 240 13.10 7.68 4.67
N VAL A 241 12.81 8.92 5.09
CA VAL A 241 13.35 10.15 4.47
C VAL A 241 14.87 10.19 4.52
N LEU A 242 15.48 9.89 5.68
CA LEU A 242 16.94 9.84 5.80
C LEU A 242 17.57 8.83 4.85
N VAL A 243 16.97 7.65 4.76
CA VAL A 243 17.46 6.54 3.95
C VAL A 243 17.33 6.83 2.45
N GLU A 244 16.29 7.55 2.03
CA GLU A 244 16.18 8.07 0.68
C GLU A 244 17.30 9.08 0.37
N TRP A 245 17.58 10.02 1.28
CA TRP A 245 18.71 10.95 1.12
C TRP A 245 20.06 10.25 1.05
N MET A 246 20.28 9.21 1.86
CA MET A 246 21.49 8.36 1.78
C MET A 246 21.62 7.65 0.43
N SER A 247 20.50 7.22 -0.15
CA SER A 247 20.47 6.51 -1.44
C SER A 247 20.72 7.44 -2.63
N LEU A 248 20.39 8.73 -2.47
CA LEU A 248 20.56 9.76 -3.48
C LEU A 248 21.82 10.62 -3.29
N ASP A 249 22.68 10.27 -2.32
CA ASP A 249 23.87 11.05 -1.91
C ASP A 249 23.55 12.54 -1.62
N GLN A 250 22.40 12.80 -0.99
CA GLN A 250 21.90 14.15 -0.68
C GLN A 250 22.27 14.59 0.73
N TYR A 251 22.34 15.91 0.96
CA TYR A 251 22.62 16.51 2.27
C TYR A 251 23.89 15.96 2.96
N GLY A 252 24.89 15.56 2.17
CA GLY A 252 26.15 15.00 2.67
C GLY A 252 26.04 13.57 3.22
N PHE A 253 24.89 12.92 3.07
CA PHE A 253 24.70 11.51 3.42
C PHE A 253 25.21 10.59 2.33
N ALA A 254 25.62 9.39 2.73
CA ALA A 254 25.93 8.28 1.83
C ALA A 254 25.74 6.97 2.60
N LEU A 255 25.26 5.93 1.92
CA LEU A 255 25.11 4.61 2.51
C LEU A 255 26.48 3.98 2.82
N ASN A 256 26.70 3.58 4.07
CA ASN A 256 27.91 2.83 4.44
C ASN A 256 27.82 1.39 3.93
N ARG A 257 28.32 1.15 2.71
CA ARG A 257 28.23 -0.15 2.03
C ARG A 257 28.90 -1.31 2.77
N LYS A 258 29.82 -1.04 3.70
CA LYS A 258 30.51 -2.08 4.49
C LYS A 258 29.78 -2.38 5.81
N HIS A 259 29.24 -1.35 6.44
CA HIS A 259 28.51 -1.46 7.70
C HIS A 259 27.20 -0.66 7.58
N PRO A 260 26.20 -1.15 6.84
CA PRO A 260 25.01 -0.36 6.49
C PRO A 260 24.21 0.10 7.72
N PHE A 261 24.30 -0.63 8.84
CA PHE A 261 23.61 -0.31 10.08
C PHE A 261 24.45 0.49 11.09
N SER A 262 25.67 0.94 10.77
CA SER A 262 26.55 1.61 11.74
C SER A 262 25.93 2.85 12.38
N SER A 263 25.06 3.56 11.64
CA SER A 263 24.31 4.71 12.15
C SER A 263 23.21 4.29 13.13
N CYS A 264 22.56 3.14 12.91
CA CYS A 264 21.57 2.57 13.82
C CYS A 264 22.23 2.01 15.09
N ASP A 265 23.38 1.34 14.95
CA ASP A 265 24.15 0.79 16.07
C ASP A 265 24.55 1.87 17.09
N SER A 266 24.99 3.03 16.60
CA SER A 266 25.44 4.16 17.42
C SER A 266 24.31 5.10 17.87
N GLY A 267 23.10 4.93 17.34
CA GLY A 267 21.93 5.75 17.66
C GLY A 267 21.26 5.42 19.00
N PRO A 268 20.28 6.25 19.43
CA PRO A 268 19.47 5.99 20.61
C PRO A 268 18.74 4.64 20.54
N LYS A 269 18.71 3.90 21.65
CA LYS A 269 18.13 2.54 21.69
C LYS A 269 16.66 2.49 21.29
N ASN A 270 15.89 3.50 21.68
CA ASN A 270 14.45 3.61 21.39
C ASN A 270 14.15 3.97 19.92
N LEU A 271 15.17 4.22 19.09
CA LEU A 271 15.03 4.50 17.65
C LEU A 271 15.62 3.38 16.79
N ARG A 272 16.20 2.34 17.40
CA ARG A 272 16.89 1.29 16.65
C ARG A 272 15.94 0.50 15.76
N SER A 273 14.78 0.09 16.27
CA SER A 273 13.82 -0.70 15.49
C SER A 273 13.47 0.01 14.17
N ALA A 274 12.95 1.22 14.23
CA ALA A 274 12.69 2.08 13.07
C ALA A 274 13.90 2.27 12.14
N CYS A 275 15.09 2.56 12.69
CA CYS A 275 16.30 2.74 11.89
C CYS A 275 16.68 1.46 11.12
N TYR A 276 16.65 0.30 11.77
CA TYR A 276 16.96 -0.98 11.13
C TYR A 276 15.91 -1.37 10.10
N TYR A 277 14.63 -1.13 10.39
CA TYR A 277 13.53 -1.38 9.48
C TYR A 277 13.74 -0.62 8.16
N GLU A 278 13.90 0.70 8.22
CA GLU A 278 14.04 1.52 7.01
C GLU A 278 15.38 1.27 6.30
N MET A 279 16.45 1.08 7.05
CA MET A 279 17.74 0.82 6.42
C MET A 279 17.78 -0.50 5.66
N ALA A 280 17.02 -1.49 6.11
CA ALA A 280 16.90 -2.76 5.42
C ALA A 280 16.26 -2.63 4.04
N GLN A 281 15.33 -1.70 3.83
CA GLN A 281 14.63 -1.54 2.54
C GLN A 281 15.59 -1.24 1.37
N LYS A 282 16.71 -0.58 1.63
CA LYS A 282 17.71 -0.20 0.62
C LYS A 282 18.90 -1.15 0.54
N LEU A 283 18.82 -2.32 1.17
CA LEU A 283 19.89 -3.32 1.09
C LEU A 283 19.88 -4.10 -0.22
N ASP A 284 18.85 -4.00 -1.06
CA ASP A 284 18.76 -4.74 -2.32
C ASP A 284 19.98 -4.49 -3.23
N GLY A 285 20.44 -3.24 -3.33
CA GLY A 285 21.63 -2.87 -4.11
C GLY A 285 22.95 -3.33 -3.48
N LEU A 286 22.99 -3.52 -2.15
CA LEU A 286 24.17 -4.08 -1.45
C LEU A 286 24.20 -5.61 -1.53
N ALA A 287 23.03 -6.23 -1.46
CA ALA A 287 22.84 -7.66 -1.59
C ALA A 287 22.81 -8.12 -3.04
N ASP A 288 22.93 -7.23 -4.04
CA ASP A 288 22.85 -7.57 -5.46
C ASP A 288 21.59 -8.40 -5.77
N ARG A 289 20.49 -8.06 -5.08
CA ARG A 289 19.17 -8.73 -5.16
C ARG A 289 19.24 -10.24 -4.87
N ASP A 290 20.20 -10.67 -4.06
CA ASP A 290 20.41 -12.06 -3.67
C ASP A 290 20.08 -12.26 -2.18
N PRO A 291 19.03 -13.05 -1.85
CA PRO A 291 18.67 -13.35 -0.47
C PRO A 291 19.78 -13.96 0.39
N ILE A 292 20.71 -14.73 -0.20
CA ILE A 292 21.82 -15.35 0.53
C ILE A 292 22.84 -14.28 0.93
N LYS A 293 23.13 -13.33 0.02
CA LYS A 293 23.98 -12.18 0.34
C LYS A 293 23.30 -11.27 1.37
N LEU A 294 22.00 -11.04 1.25
CA LEU A 294 21.24 -10.29 2.25
C LEU A 294 21.32 -10.95 3.64
N ALA A 295 21.11 -12.26 3.73
CA ALA A 295 21.26 -13.02 4.97
C ALA A 295 22.67 -12.88 5.57
N THR A 296 23.70 -12.82 4.72
CA THR A 296 25.08 -12.58 5.14
C THR A 296 25.29 -11.16 5.69
N ILE A 297 24.70 -10.14 5.05
CA ILE A 297 24.79 -8.74 5.50
C ILE A 297 24.16 -8.56 6.89
N VAL A 298 23.00 -9.18 7.13
CA VAL A 298 22.28 -9.04 8.40
C VAL A 298 22.80 -9.98 9.50
N ALA A 299 23.68 -10.93 9.18
CA ALA A 299 24.19 -11.91 10.14
C ALA A 299 24.93 -11.28 11.33
N ASP A 300 25.58 -10.13 11.11
CA ASP A 300 26.34 -9.40 12.13
C ASP A 300 25.44 -8.63 13.13
N ILE A 301 24.12 -8.57 12.89
CA ILE A 301 23.18 -7.92 13.81
C ILE A 301 23.00 -8.82 15.05
N SER A 302 23.51 -8.34 16.18
CA SER A 302 23.51 -9.11 17.45
C SER A 302 22.10 -9.40 18.00
N ASP A 303 21.18 -8.44 17.86
CA ASP A 303 19.78 -8.61 18.27
C ASP A 303 19.03 -9.48 17.25
N ALA A 304 18.47 -10.60 17.71
CA ALA A 304 17.81 -11.57 16.83
C ALA A 304 16.51 -11.02 16.19
N GLN A 305 15.79 -10.15 16.89
CA GLN A 305 14.56 -9.55 16.37
C GLN A 305 14.90 -8.53 15.29
N LEU A 306 15.86 -7.63 15.54
CA LEU A 306 16.32 -6.67 14.53
C LEU A 306 16.92 -7.37 13.31
N ARG A 307 17.65 -8.48 13.51
CA ARG A 307 18.18 -9.30 12.42
C ARG A 307 17.07 -9.88 11.54
N ARG A 308 16.01 -10.43 12.16
CA ARG A 308 14.85 -10.97 11.45
C ARG A 308 14.14 -9.88 10.67
N THR A 309 13.84 -8.75 11.31
CA THR A 309 13.19 -7.59 10.68
C THR A 309 14.01 -7.10 9.50
N ALA A 310 15.32 -6.89 9.68
CA ALA A 310 16.19 -6.42 8.60
C ALA A 310 16.27 -7.39 7.41
N PHE A 311 16.28 -8.70 7.68
CA PHE A 311 16.20 -9.69 6.60
C PHE A 311 14.87 -9.57 5.84
N GLN A 312 13.74 -9.61 6.56
CA GLN A 312 12.40 -9.58 6.00
C GLN A 312 12.17 -8.32 5.16
N VAL A 313 12.45 -7.15 5.73
CA VAL A 313 12.28 -5.87 5.04
C VAL A 313 13.25 -5.74 3.86
N GLY A 314 14.47 -6.27 3.97
CA GLY A 314 15.39 -6.33 2.83
C GLY A 314 14.88 -7.19 1.67
N ILE A 315 14.16 -8.29 1.94
CA ILE A 315 13.50 -9.08 0.89
C ILE A 315 12.41 -8.25 0.19
N ALA A 316 11.61 -7.49 0.93
CA ALA A 316 10.61 -6.60 0.33
C ALA A 316 11.28 -5.54 -0.58
N GLY A 317 12.41 -4.97 -0.15
CA GLY A 317 13.23 -4.06 -0.96
C GLY A 317 13.80 -4.71 -2.23
N ILE A 318 14.17 -6.00 -2.18
CA ILE A 318 14.55 -6.76 -3.38
C ILE A 318 13.36 -6.87 -4.34
N VAL A 319 12.17 -7.22 -3.84
CA VAL A 319 10.96 -7.34 -4.67
C VAL A 319 10.62 -6.03 -5.37
N GLN A 320 10.71 -4.90 -4.66
CA GLN A 320 10.49 -3.56 -5.23
C GLN A 320 11.32 -3.34 -6.51
N ASN A 321 12.57 -3.77 -6.50
CA ASN A 321 13.54 -3.53 -7.57
C ASN A 321 13.63 -4.65 -8.62
N THR A 322 12.92 -5.76 -8.41
CA THR A 322 12.87 -6.89 -9.35
C THR A 322 11.49 -7.17 -9.90
N LEU A 323 10.49 -6.34 -9.58
CA LEU A 323 9.11 -6.61 -9.93
C LEU A 323 8.92 -6.80 -11.45
N GLN A 324 9.62 -6.06 -12.29
CA GLN A 324 9.49 -6.17 -13.75
C GLN A 324 10.26 -7.36 -14.36
N ASP A 325 11.10 -8.02 -13.58
CA ASP A 325 11.83 -9.20 -14.01
C ASP A 325 11.00 -10.46 -13.68
N VAL A 326 10.43 -11.06 -14.72
CA VAL A 326 9.59 -12.27 -14.60
C VAL A 326 10.39 -13.46 -14.07
N ASP A 327 11.69 -13.54 -14.39
CA ASP A 327 12.56 -14.65 -14.00
C ASP A 327 13.13 -14.45 -12.58
N ALA A 328 13.15 -13.22 -12.08
CA ALA A 328 13.64 -12.92 -10.73
C ALA A 328 12.85 -13.62 -9.63
N THR A 329 11.54 -13.84 -9.83
CA THR A 329 10.66 -14.44 -8.81
C THR A 329 11.14 -15.83 -8.39
N GLU A 330 11.32 -16.72 -9.37
CA GLU A 330 11.75 -18.10 -9.12
C GLU A 330 13.19 -18.14 -8.60
N LYS A 331 14.06 -17.29 -9.14
CA LYS A 331 15.46 -17.17 -8.69
C LYS A 331 15.55 -16.75 -7.21
N ILE A 332 14.81 -15.73 -6.80
CA ILE A 332 14.81 -15.21 -5.41
C ILE A 332 14.28 -16.29 -4.47
N LEU A 333 13.13 -16.89 -4.76
CA LEU A 333 12.54 -17.90 -3.89
C LEU A 333 13.35 -19.20 -3.83
N SER A 334 14.00 -19.58 -4.94
CA SER A 334 14.95 -20.70 -4.96
C SER A 334 16.17 -20.42 -4.10
N ALA A 335 16.71 -19.20 -4.13
CA ALA A 335 17.80 -18.79 -3.23
C ALA A 335 17.36 -18.84 -1.76
N CYS A 336 16.18 -18.30 -1.45
CA CYS A 336 15.62 -18.38 -0.10
C CYS A 336 15.41 -19.82 0.37
N ALA A 337 15.01 -20.73 -0.53
CA ALA A 337 14.83 -22.15 -0.20
C ALA A 337 16.12 -22.87 0.19
N THR A 338 17.30 -22.29 -0.09
CA THR A 338 18.60 -22.83 0.38
C THR A 338 18.96 -22.38 1.80
N LEU A 339 18.27 -21.38 2.35
CA LEU A 339 18.47 -20.90 3.71
C LEU A 339 17.81 -21.85 4.73
N GLU A 340 18.10 -21.63 6.01
CA GLU A 340 17.41 -22.33 7.10
C GLU A 340 15.90 -22.05 7.05
N ASP A 341 15.10 -22.99 7.56
CA ASP A 341 13.64 -22.98 7.42
C ASP A 341 12.99 -21.68 7.94
N GLU A 342 13.51 -21.14 9.05
CA GLU A 342 13.06 -19.88 9.63
C GLU A 342 13.27 -18.68 8.68
N PHE A 343 14.42 -18.63 7.98
CA PHE A 343 14.70 -17.60 6.99
C PHE A 343 13.89 -17.81 5.72
N PHE A 344 13.65 -19.06 5.31
CA PHE A 344 12.78 -19.33 4.17
C PHE A 344 11.35 -18.84 4.43
N LYS A 345 10.79 -19.17 5.60
CA LYS A 345 9.48 -18.67 6.06
C LYS A 345 9.42 -17.14 5.99
N GLY A 346 10.38 -16.46 6.62
CA GLY A 346 10.43 -14.99 6.64
C GLY A 346 10.62 -14.39 5.24
N CYS A 347 11.41 -15.03 4.37
CA CYS A 347 11.58 -14.60 2.99
C CYS A 347 10.27 -14.73 2.20
N LEU A 348 9.56 -15.87 2.29
CA LEU A 348 8.29 -16.07 1.60
C LEU A 348 7.25 -15.03 2.03
N GLU A 349 7.08 -14.83 3.33
CA GLU A 349 6.17 -13.81 3.89
C GLU A 349 6.48 -12.42 3.33
N SER A 350 7.76 -12.03 3.38
CA SER A 350 8.20 -10.71 2.94
C SER A 350 8.14 -10.54 1.43
N TYR A 351 8.35 -11.62 0.68
CA TYR A 351 8.23 -11.61 -0.78
C TYR A 351 6.78 -11.30 -1.18
N ILE A 352 5.81 -11.99 -0.56
CA ILE A 352 4.39 -11.72 -0.77
C ILE A 352 4.04 -10.29 -0.32
N HIS A 353 4.53 -9.83 0.84
CA HIS A 353 4.32 -8.45 1.27
C HIS A 353 4.83 -7.44 0.23
N GLY A 354 6.05 -7.63 -0.28
CA GLY A 354 6.62 -6.77 -1.33
C GLY A 354 5.81 -6.75 -2.62
N LEU A 355 5.19 -7.89 -3.01
CA LEU A 355 4.27 -7.92 -4.16
C LEU A 355 3.01 -7.07 -3.90
N PHE A 356 2.52 -7.03 -2.66
CA PHE A 356 1.39 -6.18 -2.28
C PHE A 356 1.77 -4.69 -2.20
N GLU A 357 2.95 -4.36 -1.71
CA GLU A 357 3.38 -2.95 -1.60
C GLU A 357 3.76 -2.34 -2.95
N HIS A 358 4.18 -3.14 -3.93
CA HIS A 358 4.75 -2.61 -5.19
C HIS A 358 4.07 -3.13 -6.45
N GLY A 359 3.15 -4.09 -6.31
CA GLY A 359 2.42 -4.73 -7.40
C GLY A 359 1.63 -3.77 -8.27
N ALA A 360 1.11 -4.28 -9.38
CA ALA A 360 0.22 -3.50 -10.24
C ALA A 360 -1.02 -3.05 -9.44
N PRO A 361 -1.38 -1.76 -9.48
CA PRO A 361 -2.52 -1.21 -8.77
C PRO A 361 -3.79 -2.06 -8.94
N GLN A 362 -4.46 -2.38 -7.83
CA GLN A 362 -5.71 -3.14 -7.76
C GLN A 362 -5.62 -4.58 -8.30
N LYS A 363 -4.40 -5.08 -8.56
CA LYS A 363 -4.11 -6.43 -9.08
C LYS A 363 -2.93 -7.10 -8.38
N GLU A 364 -2.48 -6.53 -7.27
CA GLU A 364 -1.31 -6.95 -6.51
C GLU A 364 -1.40 -8.43 -6.12
N TYR A 365 -2.59 -8.90 -5.74
CA TYR A 365 -2.87 -10.28 -5.38
C TYR A 365 -2.55 -11.29 -6.51
N THR A 366 -2.63 -10.90 -7.78
CA THR A 366 -2.55 -11.85 -8.92
C THR A 366 -1.22 -12.59 -8.91
N ARG A 367 -0.11 -11.83 -8.82
CA ARG A 367 1.23 -12.42 -8.77
C ARG A 367 1.50 -13.14 -7.46
N ALA A 368 0.93 -12.67 -6.36
CA ALA A 368 1.05 -13.33 -5.06
C ALA A 368 0.43 -14.73 -5.09
N LEU A 369 -0.73 -14.90 -5.74
CA LEU A 369 -1.35 -16.22 -5.95
C LEU A 369 -0.51 -17.11 -6.87
N ASP A 370 0.09 -16.55 -7.93
CA ASP A 370 0.97 -17.30 -8.83
C ASP A 370 2.22 -17.82 -8.11
N VAL A 371 2.81 -17.01 -7.20
CA VAL A 371 3.93 -17.44 -6.35
C VAL A 371 3.58 -18.67 -5.52
N CYS A 372 2.38 -18.71 -4.94
CA CYS A 372 1.96 -19.84 -4.10
C CYS A 372 1.80 -21.17 -4.88
N ARG A 373 1.91 -21.14 -6.21
CA ARG A 373 1.84 -22.31 -7.10
C ARG A 373 3.20 -22.73 -7.66
N LEU A 374 4.29 -22.04 -7.31
CA LEU A 374 5.62 -22.37 -7.78
C LEU A 374 6.12 -23.70 -7.19
N ASP A 375 6.85 -24.47 -7.98
CA ASP A 375 7.40 -25.78 -7.58
C ASP A 375 8.28 -25.68 -6.34
N VAL A 376 9.03 -24.58 -6.17
CA VAL A 376 9.86 -24.35 -4.97
C VAL A 376 9.02 -24.25 -3.69
N ILE A 377 7.83 -23.62 -3.77
CA ILE A 377 6.90 -23.50 -2.62
C ILE A 377 6.26 -24.85 -2.33
N ILE A 378 5.87 -25.59 -3.38
CA ILE A 378 5.29 -26.93 -3.27
C ILE A 378 6.29 -27.90 -2.65
N ALA A 379 7.53 -27.96 -3.17
CA ALA A 379 8.58 -28.84 -2.70
C ALA A 379 8.98 -28.58 -1.24
N LYS A 380 8.86 -27.34 -0.77
CA LYS A 380 9.10 -26.98 0.63
C LYS A 380 7.91 -27.25 1.56
N GLY A 381 6.72 -27.52 1.03
CA GLY A 381 5.51 -27.74 1.81
C GLY A 381 4.87 -26.46 2.36
N TYR A 382 5.14 -25.30 1.74
CA TYR A 382 4.70 -23.98 2.21
C TYR A 382 3.45 -23.43 1.50
N VAL A 383 2.76 -24.24 0.70
CA VAL A 383 1.60 -23.79 -0.11
C VAL A 383 0.52 -23.14 0.77
N SER A 384 0.04 -23.85 1.80
CA SER A 384 -1.00 -23.34 2.70
C SER A 384 -0.56 -22.04 3.40
N GLN A 385 0.68 -21.98 3.89
CA GLN A 385 1.21 -20.79 4.52
C GLN A 385 1.34 -19.61 3.54
N CYS A 386 1.75 -19.85 2.28
CA CYS A 386 1.81 -18.80 1.27
C CYS A 386 0.43 -18.14 1.05
N TYR A 387 -0.62 -18.95 0.88
CA TYR A 387 -1.98 -18.43 0.73
C TYR A 387 -2.48 -17.73 2.00
N HIS A 388 -2.09 -18.20 3.19
CA HIS A 388 -2.41 -17.51 4.44
C HIS A 388 -1.82 -16.09 4.48
N VAL A 389 -0.57 -15.92 4.06
CA VAL A 389 0.04 -14.58 3.96
C VAL A 389 -0.71 -13.71 2.95
N VAL A 390 -1.11 -14.26 1.80
CA VAL A 390 -1.93 -13.50 0.83
C VAL A 390 -3.24 -13.04 1.47
N MET A 391 -3.93 -13.94 2.18
CA MET A 391 -5.20 -13.69 2.85
C MET A 391 -5.09 -12.60 3.92
N GLU A 392 -4.10 -12.66 4.80
CA GLU A 392 -3.83 -11.64 5.83
C GLU A 392 -3.60 -10.25 5.24
N ARG A 393 -3.16 -10.17 3.97
CA ARG A 393 -2.86 -8.91 3.29
C ARG A 393 -4.05 -8.33 2.54
N LEU A 394 -5.06 -9.12 2.18
CA LEU A 394 -6.21 -8.62 1.41
C LEU A 394 -6.95 -7.46 2.11
N PRO A 395 -7.22 -7.50 3.43
CA PRO A 395 -7.95 -6.42 4.11
C PRO A 395 -7.25 -5.07 4.10
N ARG A 396 -5.92 -5.06 3.90
CA ARG A 396 -5.14 -3.83 3.77
C ARG A 396 -5.40 -3.10 2.46
N PHE A 397 -5.78 -3.79 1.37
CA PHE A 397 -5.84 -3.20 0.03
C PHE A 397 -7.21 -3.29 -0.64
N TYR A 398 -8.09 -4.16 -0.17
CA TYR A 398 -9.34 -4.46 -0.86
C TYR A 398 -10.54 -4.41 0.07
N SER A 399 -11.66 -3.90 -0.45
CA SER A 399 -12.96 -3.99 0.22
C SER A 399 -13.40 -5.44 0.41
N GLN A 400 -14.26 -5.71 1.38
CA GLN A 400 -14.74 -7.07 1.67
C GLN A 400 -15.32 -7.80 0.45
N ASP A 401 -16.03 -7.09 -0.42
CA ASP A 401 -16.59 -7.69 -1.64
C ASP A 401 -15.51 -8.10 -2.65
N GLN A 402 -14.44 -7.32 -2.74
CA GLN A 402 -13.30 -7.67 -3.56
C GLN A 402 -12.48 -8.81 -2.93
N GLN A 403 -12.34 -8.84 -1.60
CA GLN A 403 -11.72 -9.96 -0.88
C GLN A 403 -12.46 -11.27 -1.19
N LYS A 404 -13.79 -11.31 -1.11
CA LYS A 404 -14.59 -12.51 -1.45
C LYS A 404 -14.31 -13.01 -2.88
N LYS A 405 -14.18 -12.11 -3.85
CA LYS A 405 -13.84 -12.47 -5.24
C LYS A 405 -12.43 -13.05 -5.36
N ILE A 406 -11.47 -12.48 -4.64
CA ILE A 406 -10.08 -12.96 -4.63
C ILE A 406 -10.00 -14.32 -3.93
N CYS A 407 -10.67 -14.51 -2.80
CA CYS A 407 -10.72 -15.77 -2.06
C CYS A 407 -11.31 -16.92 -2.88
N ALA A 408 -12.25 -16.66 -3.79
CA ALA A 408 -12.76 -17.67 -4.72
C ALA A 408 -11.69 -18.21 -5.70
N LEU A 409 -10.53 -17.56 -5.81
CA LEU A 409 -9.39 -17.99 -6.63
C LEU A 409 -8.42 -18.91 -5.87
N PHE A 410 -8.61 -19.09 -4.56
CA PHE A 410 -7.78 -19.96 -3.73
C PHE A 410 -8.13 -21.44 -3.99
N PRO A 411 -7.22 -22.39 -3.66
CA PRO A 411 -7.55 -23.81 -3.61
C PRO A 411 -8.79 -24.06 -2.74
N SER A 412 -9.67 -24.97 -3.17
CA SER A 412 -10.98 -25.22 -2.54
C SER A 412 -10.91 -25.42 -1.02
N GLU A 413 -9.87 -26.09 -0.57
CA GLU A 413 -9.58 -26.43 0.82
C GLU A 413 -9.16 -25.22 1.67
N LEU A 414 -8.78 -24.10 1.06
CA LEU A 414 -8.40 -22.84 1.73
C LEU A 414 -9.44 -21.72 1.56
N GLN A 415 -10.50 -21.94 0.76
CA GLN A 415 -11.49 -20.89 0.48
C GLN A 415 -12.32 -20.50 1.71
N GLU A 416 -12.59 -21.45 2.61
CA GLU A 416 -13.34 -21.18 3.85
C GLU A 416 -12.54 -20.28 4.80
N ASP A 417 -11.22 -20.51 4.92
CA ASP A 417 -10.34 -19.72 5.79
C ASP A 417 -10.20 -18.27 5.31
N CYS A 418 -10.37 -18.02 4.01
CA CYS A 418 -10.21 -16.70 3.39
C CYS A 418 -11.43 -15.79 3.52
N LYS A 419 -12.59 -16.30 3.94
CA LYS A 419 -13.81 -15.48 3.99
C LYS A 419 -13.64 -14.31 4.98
N PRO A 420 -13.93 -13.06 4.57
CA PRO A 420 -13.93 -11.94 5.50
C PRO A 420 -15.01 -12.15 6.56
N ASP A 421 -14.67 -11.84 7.81
CA ASP A 421 -15.56 -11.91 8.98
C ASP A 421 -16.82 -11.03 8.85
#